data_AF-A0A820J0B4-F1
#
_entry.id   AF-A0A820J0B4-F1
#
_cell.length_a   1.000
_cell.length_b   1.000
_cell.length_c   1.000
_cell.angle_alpha   90.00
_cell.angle_beta   90.00
_cell.angle_gamma   90.00
#
_symmetry.space_group_name_H-M   'P 1'
#
loop_
_entity.id
_entity.type
_entity.pdbx_description
1 polymer ?
#
loop_
_entity_poly.entity_id
_entity_poly.type
_entity_poly.pdbx_seq_one_letter_code
_entity_poly.pdbx_strand_id
1 'polypeptide(L)'
;LSLPVYRQPSSTNQQRSGLASIAKINFDNEICTSFLNYASSHHLTLFQLGLATFYVFLFKLTHGETDICLGSINANRYRSELVNMIGMFVSTLPFRIQLDPHWSFDELVQHVREKCLSILEHSHYPLQHILGDNRLHQSSISFLETVFDFITVSKDMGHLCLGGANLERISLEQSAE
;
A
#
# COMPACT_ATOMS: atom_id res chain seq x y z
N LEU A 1 -19.24 -28.32 -8.86
CA LEU A 1 -18.80 -28.09 -10.24
C LEU A 1 -17.30 -27.86 -10.25
N SER A 2 -16.52 -28.77 -10.85
CA SER A 2 -15.09 -28.58 -11.09
C SER A 2 -14.92 -27.63 -12.28
N LEU A 3 -14.46 -26.40 -12.00
CA LEU A 3 -14.18 -25.43 -13.04
C LEU A 3 -12.97 -25.90 -13.87
N PRO A 4 -13.02 -25.83 -15.22
CA PRO A 4 -12.01 -26.41 -16.11
C PRO A 4 -10.59 -25.80 -16.01
N VAL A 5 -10.42 -24.75 -15.21
CA VAL A 5 -9.13 -24.08 -14.96
C VAL A 5 -8.87 -23.94 -13.45
N TYR A 6 -9.35 -24.90 -12.64
CA TYR A 6 -8.90 -24.97 -11.25
C TYR A 6 -7.47 -25.50 -11.23
N ARG A 7 -6.48 -24.59 -11.25
CA ARG A 7 -5.11 -24.91 -10.90
C ARG A 7 -5.14 -25.42 -9.47
N GLN A 8 -4.94 -26.73 -9.28
CA GLN A 8 -4.72 -27.28 -7.95
C GLN A 8 -3.58 -26.47 -7.32
N PRO A 9 -3.78 -25.86 -6.13
CA PRO A 9 -2.67 -25.21 -5.45
C PRO A 9 -1.54 -26.24 -5.38
N SER A 10 -0.39 -25.89 -5.95
CA SER A 10 0.80 -26.75 -5.90
C SER A 10 0.96 -27.19 -4.45
N SER A 11 0.94 -28.51 -4.24
CA SER A 11 1.01 -29.17 -2.94
C SER A 11 1.83 -28.33 -1.97
N THR A 12 1.17 -27.84 -0.94
CA THR A 12 1.69 -26.97 0.11
C THR A 12 3.06 -27.49 0.54
N ASN A 13 4.13 -26.92 0.02
CA ASN A 13 5.42 -27.07 0.63
C ASN A 13 5.28 -26.32 1.96
N GLN A 14 5.09 -27.07 3.06
CA GLN A 14 4.92 -26.53 4.41
C GLN A 14 6.12 -25.69 4.86
N GLN A 15 7.22 -25.69 4.10
CA GLN A 15 8.30 -24.73 4.23
C GLN A 15 7.95 -23.41 3.51
N ARG A 16 7.02 -22.63 4.07
CA ARG A 16 7.16 -21.18 3.93
C ARG A 16 8.38 -20.79 4.76
N SER A 17 9.47 -20.42 4.10
CA SER A 17 10.76 -20.11 4.75
C SER A 17 10.79 -18.78 5.51
N GLY A 18 9.67 -18.05 5.57
CA GLY A 18 9.57 -16.75 6.24
C GLY A 18 8.87 -16.87 7.59
N LEU A 19 9.55 -16.43 8.65
CA LEU A 19 8.89 -16.03 9.90
C LEU A 19 8.19 -14.69 9.65
N ALA A 20 6.90 -14.59 9.99
CA ALA A 20 6.13 -13.36 9.87
C ALA A 20 5.57 -12.98 11.26
N SER A 21 5.58 -11.69 11.56
CA SER A 21 4.96 -11.11 12.76
C SER A 21 4.20 -9.85 12.36
N ILE A 22 3.15 -9.53 13.13
CA ILE A 22 2.30 -8.38 12.88
C ILE A 22 2.25 -7.54 14.15
N ALA A 23 2.58 -6.25 14.02
CA ALA A 23 2.34 -5.25 15.04
C ALA A 23 1.18 -4.36 14.60
N LYS A 24 0.17 -4.21 15.47
CA LYS A 24 -0.97 -3.31 15.26
C LYS A 24 -0.82 -2.12 16.20
N ILE A 25 -0.93 -0.91 15.67
CA ILE A 25 -0.90 0.33 16.43
C ILE A 25 -2.21 1.07 16.15
N ASN A 26 -2.91 1.43 17.22
CA ASN A 26 -4.08 2.28 17.15
C ASN A 26 -3.66 3.69 17.56
N PHE A 27 -4.01 4.69 16.75
CA PHE A 27 -3.75 6.09 17.06
C PHE A 27 -4.95 6.70 17.78
N ASP A 28 -4.69 7.56 18.75
CA ASP A 28 -5.74 8.28 19.48
C ASP A 28 -6.52 9.23 18.56
N ASN A 29 -7.76 9.53 18.94
CA ASN A 29 -8.64 10.41 18.17
C ASN A 29 -8.06 11.81 17.96
N GLU A 30 -7.31 12.34 18.94
CA GLU A 30 -6.68 13.66 18.83
C GLU A 30 -5.62 13.71 17.73
N ILE A 31 -4.78 12.66 17.64
CA ILE A 31 -3.77 12.51 16.59
C ILE A 31 -4.45 12.35 15.23
N CYS A 32 -5.47 11.48 15.15
CA CYS A 32 -6.23 11.28 13.91
C CYS A 32 -6.87 12.59 13.42
N THR A 33 -7.48 13.35 14.33
CA THR A 33 -8.12 14.63 14.00
C THR A 33 -7.09 15.66 13.53
N SER A 34 -5.96 15.76 14.23
CA SER A 34 -4.86 16.65 13.84
C SER A 34 -4.29 16.28 12.47
N PHE A 35 -4.16 14.99 12.18
CA PHE A 35 -3.69 14.47 10.90
C PHE A 35 -4.64 14.81 9.74
N LEU A 36 -5.95 14.65 9.95
CA LEU A 36 -6.99 15.04 8.98
C LEU A 36 -7.00 16.56 8.73
N ASN A 37 -6.88 17.35 9.79
CA ASN A 37 -6.85 18.81 9.70
C ASN A 37 -5.61 19.32 8.96
N TYR A 38 -4.44 18.73 9.22
CA TYR A 38 -3.21 19.06 8.52
C TYR A 38 -3.33 18.74 7.03
N ALA A 39 -3.79 17.53 6.68
CA ALA A 39 -4.00 17.15 5.28
C ALA A 39 -4.95 18.13 4.55
N SER A 40 -6.05 18.51 5.21
CA SER A 40 -7.02 19.45 4.65
C SER A 40 -6.44 20.86 4.46
N SER A 41 -5.70 21.37 5.46
CA SER A 41 -5.12 22.72 5.41
C SER A 41 -4.05 22.86 4.32
N HIS A 42 -3.29 21.80 4.07
CA HIS A 42 -2.23 21.77 3.05
C HIS A 42 -2.69 21.22 1.69
N HIS A 43 -4.00 20.96 1.52
CA HIS A 43 -4.60 20.41 0.29
C HIS A 43 -3.97 19.08 -0.16
N LEU A 44 -3.73 18.18 0.78
CA LEU A 44 -3.09 16.89 0.59
C LEU A 44 -4.09 15.74 0.74
N THR A 45 -3.79 14.61 0.11
CA THR A 45 -4.47 13.35 0.42
C THR A 45 -3.86 12.72 1.67
N LEU A 46 -4.64 11.91 2.40
CA LEU A 46 -4.15 11.17 3.56
C LEU A 46 -3.05 10.18 3.18
N PHE A 47 -3.10 9.63 1.96
CA PHE A 47 -2.03 8.83 1.41
C PHE A 47 -0.73 9.62 1.30
N GLN A 48 -0.74 10.83 0.73
CA GLN A 48 0.48 11.66 0.58
C GLN A 48 1.08 12.01 1.94
N LEU A 49 0.24 12.40 2.89
CA LEU A 49 0.69 12.74 4.24
C LEU A 49 1.24 11.51 4.97
N GLY A 50 0.53 10.39 4.91
CA GLY A 50 0.96 9.13 5.54
C GLY A 50 2.25 8.60 4.94
N LEU A 51 2.39 8.72 3.62
CA LEU A 51 3.60 8.37 2.90
C LEU A 51 4.79 9.22 3.35
N ALA A 52 4.62 10.54 3.46
CA ALA A 52 5.66 11.44 3.97
C ALA A 52 6.06 11.08 5.41
N THR A 53 5.09 10.84 6.29
CA THR A 53 5.35 10.37 7.68
C THR A 53 6.11 9.04 7.68
N PHE A 54 5.78 8.13 6.78
CA PHE A 54 6.46 6.84 6.66
C PHE A 54 7.91 6.98 6.16
N TYR A 55 8.18 7.90 5.22
CA TYR A 55 9.57 8.21 4.83
C TYR A 55 10.40 8.75 6.00
N VAL A 56 9.82 9.64 6.83
CA VAL A 56 10.50 10.11 8.05
C VAL A 56 10.77 8.97 9.02
N PHE A 57 9.81 8.05 9.18
CA PHE A 57 9.97 6.87 10.02
C PHE A 57 11.12 5.99 9.51
N LEU A 58 11.17 5.70 8.21
CA LEU A 58 12.23 4.91 7.60
C LEU A 58 13.58 5.61 7.72
N PHE A 59 13.67 6.90 7.42
CA PHE A 59 14.89 7.70 7.58
C PHE A 59 15.48 7.59 8.99
N LYS A 60 14.62 7.66 10.01
CA LYS A 60 15.05 7.50 11.41
C LYS A 60 15.45 6.06 11.73
N LEU A 61 14.75 5.07 11.16
CA LEU A 61 15.01 3.65 11.39
C LEU A 61 16.31 3.17 10.71
N THR A 62 16.63 3.69 9.54
CA THR A 62 17.82 3.32 8.74
C THR A 62 19.06 4.14 9.09
N HIS A 63 19.02 4.89 10.19
CA HIS A 63 20.12 5.75 10.64
C HIS A 63 20.53 6.84 9.61
N GLY A 64 19.56 7.38 8.86
CA GLY A 64 19.77 8.54 7.99
C GLY A 64 19.95 8.21 6.50
N GLU A 65 19.53 7.02 6.04
CA GLU A 65 19.52 6.71 4.61
C GLU A 65 18.63 7.70 3.85
N THR A 66 19.20 8.39 2.86
CA THR A 66 18.51 9.48 2.14
C THR A 66 17.85 9.01 0.85
N ASP A 67 18.28 7.91 0.24
CA ASP A 67 17.68 7.40 -0.99
C ASP A 67 16.79 6.18 -0.68
N ILE A 68 15.49 6.43 -0.54
CA ILE A 68 14.54 5.42 -0.10
C ILE A 68 13.57 5.11 -1.23
N CYS A 69 13.49 3.82 -1.61
CA CYS A 69 12.55 3.31 -2.58
C CYS A 69 11.57 2.34 -1.92
N LEU A 70 10.28 2.63 -1.98
CA LEU A 70 9.22 1.79 -1.43
C LEU A 70 8.18 1.45 -2.49
N GLY A 71 7.48 0.34 -2.30
CA GLY A 71 6.35 -0.03 -3.15
C GLY A 71 5.05 0.55 -2.60
N SER A 72 4.15 0.98 -3.47
CA SER A 72 2.76 1.23 -3.10
C SER A 72 1.79 0.55 -4.05
N ILE A 73 0.65 0.12 -3.52
CA ILE A 73 -0.32 -0.67 -4.27
C ILE A 73 -1.34 0.26 -4.91
N ASN A 74 -1.44 0.21 -6.22
CA ASN A 74 -2.44 0.91 -6.99
C ASN A 74 -3.53 -0.06 -7.45
N ALA A 75 -4.79 0.26 -7.18
CA ALA A 75 -5.93 -0.59 -7.53
C ALA A 75 -6.14 -0.72 -9.05
N ASN A 76 -5.66 0.23 -9.86
CA ASN A 76 -5.80 0.23 -11.33
C ASN A 76 -7.23 0.13 -11.85
N ARG A 77 -8.22 0.50 -11.03
CA ARG A 77 -9.66 0.49 -11.38
C ARG A 77 -10.14 1.87 -11.83
N TYR A 78 -9.40 2.49 -12.75
CA TYR A 78 -9.69 3.86 -13.22
C TYR A 78 -10.90 3.95 -14.15
N ARG A 79 -11.24 2.84 -14.83
CA ARG A 79 -12.38 2.76 -15.73
C ARG A 79 -13.60 2.26 -14.96
N SER A 80 -14.75 2.88 -15.19
CA SER A 80 -16.04 2.53 -14.58
C SER A 80 -16.37 1.04 -14.69
N GLU A 81 -16.01 0.42 -15.81
CA GLU A 81 -16.25 -0.98 -16.16
C GLU A 81 -15.45 -1.94 -15.28
N LEU A 82 -14.32 -1.48 -14.73
CA LEU A 82 -13.42 -2.29 -13.90
C LEU A 82 -13.77 -2.21 -12.41
N VAL A 83 -14.58 -1.25 -11.99
CA VAL A 83 -14.89 -1.03 -10.56
C VAL A 83 -15.54 -2.26 -9.94
N ASN A 84 -16.49 -2.87 -10.63
CA ASN A 84 -17.27 -4.03 -10.14
C ASN A 84 -16.77 -5.38 -10.67
N MET A 85 -15.63 -5.41 -11.38
CA MET A 85 -15.10 -6.64 -11.96
C MET A 85 -14.27 -7.43 -10.95
N ILE A 86 -14.54 -8.72 -10.81
CA ILE A 86 -13.72 -9.63 -10.01
C ILE A 86 -12.47 -9.99 -10.83
N GLY A 87 -11.29 -9.65 -10.32
CA GLY A 87 -10.01 -9.90 -10.99
C GLY A 87 -8.83 -9.23 -10.27
N MET A 88 -7.61 -9.67 -10.62
CA MET A 88 -6.37 -9.08 -10.12
C MET A 88 -5.95 -7.91 -10.99
N PHE A 89 -6.30 -6.70 -10.57
CA PHE A 89 -5.94 -5.45 -11.27
C PHE A 89 -4.80 -4.70 -10.59
N VAL A 90 -4.53 -5.01 -9.31
CA VAL A 90 -3.56 -4.28 -8.50
C VAL A 90 -2.16 -4.31 -9.13
N SER A 91 -1.49 -3.18 -9.10
CA SER A 91 -0.09 -3.06 -9.51
C SER A 91 0.72 -2.35 -8.44
N THR A 92 1.96 -2.78 -8.24
CA THR A 92 2.89 -2.12 -7.32
C THR A 92 3.64 -1.04 -8.08
N LEU A 93 3.55 0.20 -7.61
CA LEU A 93 4.28 1.35 -8.11
C LEU A 93 5.49 1.64 -7.21
N PRO A 94 6.70 1.80 -7.78
CA PRO A 94 7.86 2.21 -6.99
C PRO A 94 7.84 3.71 -6.72
N PHE A 95 7.93 4.08 -5.46
CA PHE A 95 8.11 5.45 -4.97
C PHE A 95 9.54 5.59 -4.47
N ARG A 96 10.41 6.18 -5.29
CA ARG A 96 11.78 6.54 -4.92
C ARG A 96 11.86 8.02 -4.61
N ILE A 97 12.28 8.35 -3.40
CA ILE A 97 12.48 9.72 -2.96
C ILE A 97 13.89 9.86 -2.39
N GLN A 98 14.58 10.90 -2.85
CA GLN A 98 15.83 11.36 -2.26
C GLN A 98 15.50 12.43 -1.22
N LEU A 99 15.69 12.08 0.05
CA LEU A 99 15.43 12.93 1.21
C LEU A 99 16.59 13.89 1.43
N ASP A 100 16.27 15.16 1.72
CA ASP A 100 17.23 16.11 2.26
C ASP A 100 17.05 16.22 3.78
N PRO A 101 18.08 15.92 4.59
CA PRO A 101 18.04 16.08 6.04
C PRO A 101 17.75 17.50 6.52
N HIS A 102 17.92 18.52 5.66
CA HIS A 102 17.66 19.92 5.99
C HIS A 102 16.22 20.34 5.73
N TRP A 103 15.41 19.50 5.08
CA TRP A 103 14.01 19.82 4.86
C TRP A 103 13.22 19.84 6.16
N SER A 104 12.39 20.86 6.31
CA SER A 104 11.25 20.83 7.20
C SER A 104 10.26 19.74 6.77
N PHE A 105 9.39 19.34 7.68
CA PHE A 105 8.34 18.37 7.36
C PHE A 105 7.42 18.88 6.25
N ASP A 106 7.10 20.18 6.24
CA ASP A 106 6.26 20.78 5.19
C ASP A 106 6.93 20.68 3.81
N GLU A 107 8.24 20.93 3.71
CA GLU A 107 9.00 20.80 2.45
C GLU A 107 9.01 19.35 1.96
N LEU A 108 9.24 18.39 2.86
CA LEU A 108 9.17 16.97 2.53
C LEU A 108 7.77 16.59 1.99
N VAL A 109 6.72 17.05 2.66
CA VAL A 109 5.34 16.75 2.27
C VAL A 109 5.01 17.32 0.89
N GLN A 110 5.47 18.53 0.56
CA GLN A 110 5.32 19.09 -0.79
C GLN A 110 6.10 18.28 -1.83
N HIS A 111 7.34 17.88 -1.51
CA HIS A 111 8.14 17.04 -2.41
C HIS A 111 7.46 15.68 -2.66
N VAL A 112 6.94 15.05 -1.61
CA VAL A 112 6.20 13.79 -1.69
C VAL A 112 4.94 13.96 -2.53
N ARG A 113 4.20 15.06 -2.38
CA ARG A 113 3.03 15.39 -3.20
C ARG A 113 3.38 15.46 -4.68
N GLU A 114 4.40 16.23 -5.04
CA GLU A 114 4.87 16.37 -6.43
C GLU A 114 5.30 15.03 -7.02
N LYS A 115 6.07 14.25 -6.26
CA LYS A 115 6.48 12.90 -6.68
C LYS A 115 5.30 11.96 -6.84
N CYS A 116 4.33 11.99 -5.93
CA CYS A 116 3.11 11.18 -6.06
C CYS A 116 2.37 11.49 -7.36
N LEU A 117 2.19 12.78 -7.69
CA LEU A 117 1.50 13.16 -8.92
C LEU A 117 2.26 12.67 -10.16
N SER A 118 3.58 12.89 -10.21
CA SER A 118 4.43 12.43 -11.32
C SER A 118 4.42 10.90 -11.50
N ILE A 119 4.42 10.14 -10.40
CA ILE A 119 4.35 8.67 -10.45
C ILE A 119 2.95 8.22 -10.93
N LEU A 120 1.89 8.85 -10.43
CA LEU A 120 0.51 8.51 -10.79
C LEU A 120 0.21 8.79 -12.26
N GLU A 121 0.80 9.83 -12.86
CA GLU A 121 0.73 10.08 -14.31
C GLU A 121 1.22 8.88 -15.14
N HIS A 122 2.17 8.10 -14.61
CA HIS A 122 2.75 6.93 -15.26
C HIS A 122 2.25 5.60 -14.69
N SER A 123 1.23 5.62 -13.82
CA SER A 123 0.72 4.44 -13.10
C SER A 123 0.21 3.30 -13.99
N HIS A 124 -0.11 3.59 -15.25
CA HIS A 124 -0.52 2.59 -16.24
C HIS A 124 0.63 1.77 -16.80
N TYR A 125 1.88 2.17 -16.56
CA TYR A 125 3.04 1.45 -17.05
C TYR A 125 3.28 0.19 -16.20
N PRO A 126 3.20 -1.02 -16.78
CA PRO A 126 3.25 -2.22 -15.97
C PRO A 126 4.63 -2.44 -15.34
N LEU A 127 4.65 -2.85 -14.07
CA LEU A 127 5.87 -3.10 -13.30
C LEU A 127 6.88 -3.99 -14.04
N GLN A 128 6.42 -5.04 -14.71
CA GLN A 128 7.29 -5.95 -15.48
C GLN A 128 8.12 -5.23 -16.57
N HIS A 129 7.58 -4.17 -17.17
CA HIS A 129 8.31 -3.36 -18.13
C HIS A 129 9.32 -2.47 -17.43
N ILE A 130 8.96 -1.85 -16.29
CA ILE A 130 9.91 -1.09 -15.45
C ILE A 130 11.13 -1.95 -15.11
N LEU A 131 10.90 -3.20 -14.70
CA LEU A 131 11.97 -4.14 -14.36
C LEU A 131 12.82 -4.51 -15.58
N GLY A 132 12.18 -4.83 -16.70
CA GLY A 132 12.86 -5.19 -17.94
C GLY A 132 13.74 -4.07 -18.49
N ASP A 133 13.20 -2.85 -18.56
CA ASP A 133 13.90 -1.68 -19.11
C ASP A 133 15.10 -1.28 -18.26
N ASN A 134 15.00 -1.43 -16.93
CA ASN A 134 16.08 -1.12 -16.00
C ASN A 134 17.03 -2.31 -15.76
N ARG A 135 16.84 -3.44 -16.46
CA ARG A 135 17.62 -4.67 -16.30
C ARG A 135 17.69 -5.15 -14.83
N LEU A 136 16.62 -4.92 -14.08
CA LEU A 136 16.53 -5.32 -12.68
C LEU A 136 16.10 -6.78 -12.58
N HIS A 137 16.93 -7.61 -11.95
CA HIS A 137 16.53 -8.96 -11.58
C HIS A 137 15.62 -8.92 -10.35
N GLN A 138 14.58 -9.76 -10.33
CA GLN A 138 13.56 -9.79 -9.26
C GLN A 138 14.15 -9.96 -7.84
N SER A 139 15.33 -10.55 -7.73
CA SER A 139 16.07 -10.75 -6.48
C SER A 139 16.72 -9.49 -5.90
N SER A 140 16.69 -8.35 -6.59
CA SER A 140 17.43 -7.12 -6.23
C SER A 140 16.53 -5.90 -6.04
N ILE A 141 15.22 -6.12 -5.85
CA ILE A 141 14.22 -5.03 -5.84
C ILE A 141 13.90 -4.60 -4.42
N SER A 142 14.63 -3.60 -3.90
CA SER A 142 14.44 -3.07 -2.54
C SER A 142 13.02 -2.53 -2.28
N PHE A 143 12.32 -2.01 -3.29
CA PHE A 143 10.94 -1.51 -3.11
C PHE A 143 9.88 -2.62 -2.97
N LEU A 144 10.21 -3.88 -3.26
CA LEU A 144 9.32 -5.00 -2.94
C LEU A 144 9.50 -5.48 -1.50
N GLU A 145 10.58 -5.07 -0.82
CA GLU A 145 10.85 -5.41 0.57
C GLU A 145 10.04 -4.52 1.52
N THR A 146 9.95 -3.23 1.20
CA THR A 146 9.16 -2.26 1.97
C THR A 146 7.99 -1.74 1.14
N VAL A 147 6.77 -2.07 1.58
CA VAL A 147 5.52 -1.64 0.94
C VAL A 147 4.72 -0.77 1.88
N PHE A 148 4.22 0.35 1.37
CA PHE A 148 3.29 1.23 2.04
C PHE A 148 1.94 1.23 1.32
N ASP A 149 0.87 1.00 2.09
CA ASP A 149 -0.50 1.05 1.58
C ASP A 149 -1.39 1.84 2.54
N PHE A 150 -2.34 2.58 1.99
CA PHE A 150 -3.32 3.37 2.75
C PHE A 150 -4.73 2.98 2.30
N ILE A 151 -5.42 2.22 3.15
CA ILE A 151 -6.75 1.72 2.86
C ILE A 151 -7.76 2.48 3.72
N THR A 152 -8.67 3.19 3.06
CA THR A 152 -9.84 3.77 3.75
C THR A 152 -10.95 2.73 3.79
N VAL A 153 -11.27 2.23 4.99
CA VAL A 153 -12.40 1.33 5.19
C VAL A 153 -13.60 2.16 5.62
N SER A 154 -14.63 2.23 4.78
CA SER A 154 -15.91 2.80 5.20
C SER A 154 -16.53 1.93 6.30
N LYS A 155 -17.00 2.58 7.36
CA LYS A 155 -17.59 1.95 8.55
C LYS A 155 -18.83 1.08 8.25
N ASP A 156 -19.44 1.27 7.08
CA ASP A 156 -20.65 0.55 6.63
C ASP A 156 -20.41 -0.84 6.01
N MET A 157 -19.20 -1.41 6.09
CA MET A 157 -18.98 -2.82 5.70
C MET A 157 -19.51 -3.84 6.74
N GLY A 158 -20.32 -3.43 7.71
CA GLY A 158 -20.93 -4.33 8.70
C GLY A 158 -22.01 -5.26 8.14
N HIS A 159 -22.63 -4.89 7.02
CA HIS A 159 -23.66 -5.69 6.36
C HIS A 159 -23.42 -5.72 4.85
N LEU A 160 -22.68 -6.73 4.36
CA LEU A 160 -22.68 -7.02 2.94
C LEU A 160 -23.82 -8.00 2.65
N CYS A 161 -24.90 -7.49 2.03
CA CYS A 161 -26.03 -8.31 1.61
C CYS A 161 -25.77 -8.89 0.22
N LEU A 162 -25.38 -10.17 0.13
CA LEU A 162 -25.24 -10.90 -1.13
C LEU A 162 -26.49 -11.76 -1.36
N GLY A 163 -27.42 -11.28 -2.18
CA GLY A 163 -28.59 -12.09 -2.59
C GLY A 163 -29.44 -12.62 -1.43
N GLY A 164 -29.62 -11.83 -0.37
CA GLY A 164 -30.35 -12.22 0.84
C GLY A 164 -29.50 -12.85 1.94
N ALA A 165 -28.20 -13.08 1.71
CA ALA A 165 -27.27 -13.49 2.75
C ALA A 165 -26.59 -12.26 3.38
N ASN A 166 -26.75 -12.09 4.69
CA ASN A 166 -26.03 -11.08 5.47
C ASN A 166 -24.66 -11.64 5.86
N LEU A 167 -23.58 -11.06 5.36
CA LEU A 167 -22.24 -11.35 5.88
C LEU A 167 -21.97 -10.47 7.10
N GLU A 168 -21.83 -11.11 8.26
CA GLU A 168 -21.27 -10.51 9.47
C GLU A 168 -19.77 -10.81 9.55
N ARG A 169 -19.01 -9.82 10.05
CA ARG A 169 -17.57 -9.95 10.24
C ARG A 169 -17.28 -10.93 11.38
N ILE A 170 -16.67 -12.07 11.06
CA ILE A 170 -16.12 -12.98 12.07
C ILE A 170 -14.69 -12.55 12.37
N SER A 171 -14.43 -12.18 13.63
CA SER A 171 -13.08 -11.87 14.13
C SER A 171 -12.27 -13.16 14.29
N LEU A 172 -11.18 -13.30 13.54
CA LEU A 172 -10.28 -14.48 13.56
C LEU A 172 -9.33 -14.52 14.78
N GLU A 173 -9.78 -14.07 15.96
CA GLU A 173 -8.95 -14.09 17.19
C GLU A 173 -9.27 -15.26 18.13
N GLN A 174 -10.08 -16.23 17.72
CA GLN A 174 -10.36 -17.44 18.50
C GLN A 174 -10.18 -18.70 17.65
N SER A 175 -8.95 -19.18 17.51
CA SER A 175 -8.61 -20.56 17.13
C SER A 175 -7.14 -20.84 17.44
N ALA A 176 -6.80 -20.81 18.73
CA ALA A 176 -5.58 -21.41 19.26
C ALA A 176 -5.84 -21.85 20.71
N GLU A 177 -6.66 -22.88 20.87
CA GLU A 177 -6.57 -23.85 21.97
C GLU A 177 -6.56 -25.26 21.35
#